data_AF-A0A8B8BGC1-F1
#
_entry.id   AF-A0A8B8BGC1-F1
#
_cell.length_a   1.000
_cell.length_b   1.000
_cell.length_c   1.000
_cell.angle_alpha   90.00
_cell.angle_beta   90.00
_cell.angle_gamma   90.00
#
_symmetry.space_group_name_H-M   'P 1'
#
loop_
_entity.id
_entity.type
_entity.pdbx_description
1 polymer ?
#
loop_
_entity_poly.entity_id
_entity_poly.type
_entity_poly.pdbx_seq_one_letter_code
_entity_poly.pdbx_strand_id
1 'polypeptide(L)'
;MTWLCNIQTWLSPLVCVSVILPSVHGQSDACTHGAYSAHPTDCTMYQVCVHGYRLNMTCVYGTGWSQSNSPCVDAALVDCDYQEEKQDSKTFNCPSTFGSFPDSKNCEQYYVCSFGKPTLKKCPENTGWDNKMKLCNHKANLSNCS
;
A
#
# COMPACT_ATOMS: atom_id res chain seq x y z
N MET A 1 -4.35 34.86 33.59
CA MET A 1 -3.36 34.98 34.69
C MET A 1 -4.00 34.33 35.90
N THR A 2 -3.23 33.46 36.59
CA THR A 2 -3.59 32.44 37.60
C THR A 2 -4.34 31.22 36.99
N TRP A 3 -3.95 29.96 37.26
CA TRP A 3 -3.97 29.27 38.56
C TRP A 3 -2.76 28.35 38.85
N LEU A 4 -2.15 28.62 40.01
CA LEU A 4 -1.56 27.76 41.05
C LEU A 4 -0.75 26.49 40.69
N CYS A 5 0.55 26.56 40.97
CA CYS A 5 1.46 25.43 41.16
C CYS A 5 1.23 24.83 42.56
N ASN A 6 0.80 23.57 42.63
CA ASN A 6 0.66 22.85 43.90
C ASN A 6 1.93 22.01 44.15
N ILE A 7 2.67 22.41 45.18
CA ILE A 7 3.87 21.75 45.69
C ILE A 7 3.43 20.80 46.79
N GLN A 8 3.61 19.48 46.61
CA GLN A 8 3.79 18.55 47.73
C GLN A 8 4.58 17.28 47.29
N THR A 9 5.82 17.22 47.80
CA THR A 9 6.61 16.03 48.22
C THR A 9 7.12 15.00 47.19
N TRP A 10 8.34 15.26 46.70
CA TRP A 10 9.55 14.41 46.69
C TRP A 10 9.43 12.93 47.16
N LEU A 11 9.63 11.97 46.23
CA LEU A 11 10.56 10.81 46.31
C LEU A 11 10.24 9.78 45.19
N SER A 12 10.78 9.98 43.99
CA SER A 12 11.16 8.91 43.05
C SER A 12 12.02 9.51 41.93
N PRO A 13 13.23 8.96 41.66
CA PRO A 13 14.18 9.59 40.76
C PRO A 13 13.76 9.37 39.31
N LEU A 14 13.77 10.44 38.52
CA LEU A 14 14.00 10.45 37.07
C LEU A 14 13.44 9.25 36.28
N VAL A 15 12.11 9.18 36.15
CA VAL A 15 11.56 8.65 34.90
C VAL A 15 11.13 9.85 34.09
N CYS A 16 12.06 10.39 33.29
CA CYS A 16 11.66 11.04 32.06
C CYS A 16 10.89 9.99 31.28
N VAL A 17 9.56 10.00 31.40
CA VAL A 17 8.72 9.19 30.54
C VAL A 17 9.06 9.65 29.13
N SER A 18 9.75 8.78 28.40
CA SER A 18 9.95 8.93 26.96
C SER A 18 8.57 9.22 26.40
N VAL A 19 8.35 10.43 25.91
CA VAL A 19 7.17 10.72 25.11
C VAL A 19 7.35 9.85 23.88
N ILE A 20 6.73 8.66 23.88
CA ILE A 20 6.64 7.83 22.70
C ILE A 20 5.74 8.64 21.78
N LEU A 21 6.37 9.44 20.91
CA LEU A 21 5.74 9.94 19.70
C LEU A 21 4.98 8.74 19.12
N PRO A 22 3.70 8.87 18.73
CA PRO A 22 3.03 7.77 18.06
C PRO A 22 3.97 7.37 16.93
N SER A 23 4.38 6.09 16.92
CA SER A 23 5.19 5.55 15.86
C SER A 23 4.47 5.83 14.56
N VAL A 24 4.81 6.96 13.93
CA VAL A 24 4.76 7.08 12.49
C VAL A 24 5.50 5.83 12.07
N HIS A 25 4.83 4.93 11.36
CA HIS A 25 5.46 3.76 10.75
C HIS A 25 6.41 4.27 9.65
N GLY A 26 7.40 5.08 10.04
CA GLY A 26 8.59 5.41 9.31
C GLY A 26 9.50 4.22 9.46
N GLN A 27 9.27 3.23 8.60
CA GLN A 27 10.27 2.25 8.29
C GLN A 27 11.53 3.03 7.96
N SER A 28 12.59 2.86 8.75
CA SER A 28 13.87 3.48 8.43
C SER A 28 14.26 2.99 7.03
N ASP A 29 14.20 3.88 6.03
CA ASP A 29 14.57 3.56 4.64
C ASP A 29 16.04 3.14 4.53
N ALA A 30 16.83 3.48 5.55
CA ALA A 30 18.20 2.99 5.70
C ALA A 30 18.21 1.47 5.92
N CYS A 31 18.96 0.77 5.08
CA CYS A 31 19.13 -0.67 5.19
C CYS A 31 20.60 -1.10 5.10
N THR A 32 20.92 -2.26 5.66
CA THR A 32 22.30 -2.77 5.73
C THR A 32 22.78 -3.22 4.36
N HIS A 33 23.94 -2.70 3.91
CA HIS A 33 24.53 -3.12 2.64
C HIS A 33 24.67 -4.66 2.59
N GLY A 34 24.23 -5.27 1.48
CA GLY A 34 24.24 -6.71 1.27
C GLY A 34 23.02 -7.46 1.83
N ALA A 35 22.12 -6.79 2.57
CA ALA A 35 20.89 -7.40 3.03
C ALA A 35 19.90 -7.58 1.87
N TYR A 36 19.13 -8.66 1.94
CA TYR A 36 18.00 -8.93 1.05
C TYR A 36 16.69 -8.91 1.84
N SER A 37 15.60 -8.45 1.22
CA SER A 37 14.26 -8.50 1.81
C SER A 37 13.19 -8.73 0.74
N ALA A 38 12.03 -9.23 1.17
CA ALA A 38 10.86 -9.34 0.31
C ALA A 38 10.50 -7.98 -0.31
N HIS A 39 10.03 -7.99 -1.55
CA HIS A 39 9.37 -6.81 -2.11
C HIS A 39 7.97 -6.66 -1.48
N PRO A 40 7.53 -5.45 -1.10
CA PRO A 40 6.30 -5.25 -0.33
C PRO A 40 5.02 -5.57 -1.11
N THR A 41 5.08 -5.61 -2.44
CA THR A 41 3.88 -5.77 -3.27
C THR A 41 4.00 -6.81 -4.38
N ASP A 42 5.06 -7.63 -4.40
CA ASP A 42 5.26 -8.60 -5.48
C ASP A 42 6.24 -9.71 -5.05
N CYS A 43 5.76 -10.95 -4.90
CA CYS A 43 6.63 -12.08 -4.52
C CYS A 43 7.64 -12.48 -5.60
N THR A 44 7.45 -12.04 -6.85
CA THR A 44 8.41 -12.26 -7.94
C THR A 44 9.53 -11.23 -7.91
N MET A 45 9.51 -10.31 -6.96
CA MET A 45 10.53 -9.30 -6.74
C MET A 45 11.10 -9.39 -5.33
N TYR A 46 12.31 -8.89 -5.18
CA TYR A 46 12.99 -8.74 -3.91
C TYR A 46 13.80 -7.46 -3.89
N GLN A 47 14.25 -7.05 -2.71
CA GLN A 47 15.05 -5.87 -2.54
C GLN A 47 16.46 -6.26 -2.11
N VAL A 48 17.46 -5.65 -2.73
CA VAL A 48 18.86 -5.70 -2.29
C VAL A 48 19.29 -4.34 -1.78
N CYS A 49 20.03 -4.36 -0.68
CA CYS A 49 20.53 -3.14 -0.06
C CYS A 49 21.93 -2.81 -0.51
N VAL A 50 22.11 -1.64 -1.11
CA VAL A 50 23.41 -1.14 -1.58
C VAL A 50 23.61 0.26 -1.01
N HIS A 51 24.57 0.40 -0.08
CA HIS A 51 24.93 1.68 0.55
C HIS A 51 23.75 2.42 1.21
N GLY A 52 22.82 1.68 1.83
CA GLY A 52 21.64 2.26 2.46
C GLY A 52 20.43 2.42 1.54
N TYR A 53 20.57 2.14 0.25
CA TYR A 53 19.50 2.22 -0.74
C TYR A 53 18.95 0.83 -1.08
N ARG A 54 17.63 0.68 -1.05
CA ARG A 54 16.93 -0.54 -1.48
C ARG A 54 16.72 -0.49 -2.99
N LEU A 55 17.27 -1.46 -3.69
CA LEU A 55 17.09 -1.65 -5.12
C LEU A 55 16.16 -2.85 -5.35
N ASN A 56 15.15 -2.65 -6.18
CA ASN A 56 14.23 -3.71 -6.57
C ASN A 56 14.87 -4.60 -7.63
N MET A 57 14.83 -5.91 -7.38
CA MET A 57 15.34 -6.96 -8.25
C MET A 57 14.20 -7.92 -8.57
N THR A 58 14.17 -8.45 -9.79
CA THR A 58 13.19 -9.46 -10.21
C THR A 58 13.80 -10.84 -10.10
N CYS A 59 13.05 -11.79 -9.56
CA CYS A 59 13.37 -13.21 -9.61
C CYS A 59 13.28 -13.73 -11.05
N VAL A 60 13.95 -14.86 -11.30
CA VAL A 60 13.81 -15.54 -12.59
C VAL A 60 12.35 -15.98 -12.77
N TYR A 61 11.86 -15.99 -14.01
CA TYR A 61 10.50 -16.46 -14.30
C TYR A 61 10.22 -17.84 -13.70
N GLY A 62 9.08 -17.98 -13.02
CA GLY A 62 8.68 -19.21 -12.33
C GLY A 62 9.28 -19.37 -10.92
N THR A 63 10.04 -18.39 -10.43
CA THR A 63 10.61 -18.37 -9.07
C THR A 63 10.09 -17.17 -8.28
N GLY A 64 10.16 -17.23 -6.95
CA GLY A 64 9.73 -16.14 -6.07
C GLY A 64 10.55 -16.07 -4.79
N TRP A 65 10.33 -15.02 -4.02
CA TRP A 65 11.08 -14.71 -2.81
C TRP A 65 10.96 -15.80 -1.72
N SER A 66 12.07 -16.09 -1.05
CA SER A 66 12.07 -16.86 0.22
C SER A 66 13.07 -16.24 1.20
N GLN A 67 12.60 -15.92 2.39
CA GLN A 67 13.45 -15.35 3.44
C GLN A 67 14.47 -16.37 3.99
N SER A 68 14.15 -17.67 3.92
CA SER A 68 14.84 -18.72 4.67
C SER A 68 15.84 -19.54 3.85
N ASN A 69 15.66 -19.61 2.53
CA ASN A 69 16.42 -20.53 1.68
C ASN A 69 17.39 -19.82 0.73
N SER A 70 16.85 -18.88 -0.05
CA SER A 70 17.57 -18.17 -1.12
C SER A 70 16.69 -16.99 -1.55
N PRO A 71 17.28 -15.87 -2.01
CA PRO A 71 16.52 -14.70 -2.49
C PRO A 71 15.45 -15.05 -3.51
N CYS A 72 15.68 -16.08 -4.33
CA CYS A 72 14.66 -16.64 -5.19
C CYS A 72 14.69 -18.18 -5.10
N VAL A 73 13.52 -18.78 -4.98
CA VAL A 73 13.28 -20.23 -4.96
C VAL A 73 12.17 -20.59 -5.94
N ASP A 74 12.05 -21.87 -6.27
CA ASP A 74 10.92 -22.38 -7.05
C ASP A 74 9.57 -21.96 -6.44
N ALA A 75 8.57 -21.70 -7.28
CA ALA A 75 7.23 -21.28 -6.85
C ALA A 75 6.63 -22.18 -5.75
N ALA A 76 6.96 -23.47 -5.71
CA ALA A 76 6.49 -24.39 -4.69
C ALA A 76 7.09 -24.18 -3.28
N LEU A 77 8.19 -23.42 -3.17
CA LEU A 77 8.93 -23.18 -1.92
C LEU A 77 8.89 -21.71 -1.49
N VAL A 78 8.15 -20.87 -2.21
CA VAL A 78 7.98 -19.45 -1.91
C VAL A 78 7.33 -19.30 -0.53
N ASP A 79 7.98 -18.51 0.32
CA ASP A 79 7.53 -18.16 1.66
C ASP A 79 7.54 -16.62 1.75
N CYS A 80 6.55 -16.04 1.07
CA CYS A 80 6.28 -14.61 1.08
C CYS A 80 4.87 -14.40 1.63
N ASP A 81 4.73 -13.47 2.57
CA ASP A 81 3.42 -13.04 3.07
C ASP A 81 2.92 -11.82 2.29
N TYR A 82 3.05 -11.86 0.95
CA TYR A 82 2.34 -10.91 0.12
C TYR A 82 0.97 -11.49 -0.17
N GLN A 83 -0.02 -10.99 0.56
CA GLN A 83 -1.37 -11.01 0.04
C GLN A 83 -1.37 -10.05 -1.15
N GLU A 84 -1.49 -10.57 -2.37
CA GLU A 84 -2.05 -9.75 -3.44
C GLU A 84 -3.25 -9.05 -2.82
N GLU A 85 -3.30 -7.72 -2.89
CA GLU A 85 -4.59 -7.04 -2.74
C GLU A 85 -5.43 -7.54 -3.92
N LYS A 86 -5.98 -8.74 -3.75
CA LYS A 86 -7.00 -9.33 -4.58
C LYS A 86 -8.17 -8.43 -4.32
N GLN A 87 -8.19 -7.30 -5.02
CA GLN A 87 -9.28 -6.36 -4.98
C GLN A 87 -10.49 -7.21 -5.20
N ASP A 88 -11.30 -7.25 -4.13
CA ASP A 88 -12.50 -8.05 -4.02
C ASP A 88 -13.13 -8.04 -5.40
N SER A 89 -13.19 -9.22 -6.01
CA SER A 89 -13.85 -9.41 -7.27
C SER A 89 -15.34 -9.25 -7.00
N LYS A 90 -15.75 -8.01 -6.67
CA LYS A 90 -17.04 -7.47 -7.04
C LYS A 90 -17.28 -8.00 -8.44
N THR A 91 -18.43 -8.61 -8.60
CA THR A 91 -18.89 -9.34 -9.80
C THR A 91 -19.11 -8.37 -10.97
N PHE A 92 -18.11 -7.56 -11.29
CA PHE A 92 -18.10 -6.61 -12.37
C PHE A 92 -17.60 -7.35 -13.62
N ASN A 93 -18.49 -7.50 -14.60
CA ASN A 93 -18.12 -8.03 -15.90
C ASN A 93 -17.81 -6.87 -16.82
N CYS A 94 -16.66 -6.92 -17.48
CA CYS A 94 -16.25 -5.91 -18.45
C CYS A 94 -17.28 -5.81 -19.59
N PRO A 95 -17.92 -4.63 -19.79
CA PRO A 95 -18.88 -4.45 -20.87
C PRO A 95 -18.23 -4.53 -22.27
N SER A 96 -16.93 -4.29 -22.35
CA SER A 96 -16.12 -4.42 -23.56
C SER A 96 -14.74 -4.96 -23.21
N THR A 97 -14.03 -5.50 -24.21
CA THR A 97 -12.69 -6.06 -24.07
C THR A 97 -11.71 -5.05 -23.48
N PHE A 98 -11.88 -3.76 -23.79
CA PHE A 98 -11.07 -2.66 -23.29
C PHE A 98 -11.94 -1.47 -22.88
N GLY A 99 -11.45 -0.70 -21.92
CA GLY A 99 -12.03 0.60 -21.55
C GLY A 99 -12.16 0.81 -20.05
N SER A 100 -12.63 1.99 -19.68
CA SER A 100 -12.85 2.38 -18.29
C SER A 100 -14.34 2.61 -18.00
N PHE A 101 -14.79 2.02 -16.89
CA PHE A 101 -16.21 1.90 -16.55
C PHE A 101 -16.46 2.26 -15.08
N PRO A 102 -17.58 2.90 -14.74
CA PRO A 102 -17.90 3.27 -13.36
C PRO A 102 -18.11 2.04 -12.48
N ASP A 103 -17.73 2.12 -11.20
CA ASP A 103 -18.28 1.24 -10.18
C ASP A 103 -19.70 1.72 -9.80
N SER A 104 -20.66 0.80 -9.75
CA SER A 104 -22.07 1.13 -9.51
C SER A 104 -22.39 1.44 -8.05
N LYS A 105 -21.50 1.10 -7.11
CA LYS A 105 -21.71 1.24 -5.67
C LYS A 105 -20.86 2.36 -5.07
N ASN A 106 -19.68 2.59 -5.61
CA ASN A 106 -18.74 3.59 -5.12
C ASN A 106 -18.28 4.49 -6.26
N CYS A 107 -18.77 5.72 -6.28
CA CYS A 107 -18.41 6.71 -7.28
C CYS A 107 -16.94 7.16 -7.23
N GLU A 108 -16.23 6.89 -6.12
CA GLU A 108 -14.78 7.10 -6.01
C GLU A 108 -13.98 5.99 -6.68
N GLN A 109 -14.64 5.00 -7.27
CA GLN A 109 -14.01 3.84 -7.87
C GLN A 109 -14.49 3.64 -9.32
N TYR A 110 -13.62 3.05 -10.13
CA TYR A 110 -13.90 2.67 -11.51
C TYR A 110 -13.12 1.41 -11.88
N TYR A 111 -13.55 0.70 -12.91
CA TYR A 111 -12.85 -0.45 -13.45
C TYR A 111 -12.13 -0.09 -14.72
N VAL A 112 -10.89 -0.57 -14.85
CA VAL A 112 -10.17 -0.63 -16.12
C VAL A 112 -10.24 -2.05 -16.63
N CYS A 113 -10.80 -2.23 -17.83
CA CYS A 113 -10.88 -3.51 -18.50
C CYS A 113 -9.73 -3.66 -19.49
N SER A 114 -9.01 -4.78 -19.38
CA SER A 114 -7.99 -5.20 -20.32
C SER A 114 -8.20 -6.66 -20.69
N PHE A 115 -8.42 -6.94 -21.98
CA PHE A 115 -8.77 -8.28 -22.46
C PHE A 115 -9.98 -8.90 -21.73
N GLY A 116 -10.98 -8.07 -21.39
CA GLY A 116 -12.18 -8.50 -20.65
C GLY A 116 -11.95 -8.77 -19.16
N LYS A 117 -10.73 -8.61 -18.65
CA LYS A 117 -10.42 -8.71 -17.22
C LYS A 117 -10.53 -7.34 -16.55
N PRO A 118 -11.37 -7.19 -15.52
CA PRO A 118 -11.51 -5.92 -14.81
C PRO A 118 -10.43 -5.75 -13.74
N THR A 119 -9.94 -4.53 -13.60
CA THR A 119 -9.09 -4.10 -12.49
C THR A 119 -9.75 -2.89 -11.82
N LEU A 120 -10.02 -2.97 -10.53
CA LEU A 120 -10.62 -1.87 -9.78
C LEU A 120 -9.57 -0.78 -9.53
N LYS A 121 -9.96 0.47 -9.71
CA LYS A 121 -9.12 1.65 -9.50
C LYS A 121 -9.88 2.62 -8.62
N LYS A 122 -9.16 3.26 -7.71
CA LYS A 122 -9.69 4.33 -6.87
C LYS A 122 -9.26 5.67 -7.44
N CYS A 123 -10.19 6.61 -7.48
CA CYS A 123 -9.89 8.01 -7.78
C CYS A 123 -9.13 8.65 -6.60
N PRO A 124 -8.33 9.69 -6.85
CA PRO A 124 -7.72 10.50 -5.80
C PRO A 124 -8.75 11.05 -4.80
N GLU A 125 -8.28 11.46 -3.62
CA GLU A 125 -9.16 12.02 -2.60
C GLU A 125 -10.00 13.19 -3.11
N ASN A 126 -11.25 13.28 -2.65
CA ASN A 126 -12.23 14.30 -3.05
C ASN A 126 -12.58 14.32 -4.56
N THR A 127 -12.22 13.27 -5.30
CA THR A 127 -12.62 13.08 -6.70
C THR A 127 -13.46 11.81 -6.88
N GLY A 128 -14.23 11.78 -7.95
CA GLY A 128 -15.05 10.64 -8.35
C GLY A 128 -14.97 10.40 -9.85
N TRP A 129 -15.39 9.22 -10.29
CA TRP A 129 -15.37 8.85 -11.70
C TRP A 129 -16.44 9.61 -12.50
N ASP A 130 -15.98 10.41 -13.46
CA ASP A 130 -16.82 11.07 -14.44
C ASP A 130 -16.93 10.19 -15.69
N ASN A 131 -18.10 9.55 -15.86
CA ASN A 131 -18.32 8.64 -16.98
C ASN A 131 -18.38 9.36 -18.34
N LYS A 132 -18.63 10.68 -18.37
CA LYS A 132 -18.66 11.48 -19.59
C LYS A 132 -17.26 11.84 -20.03
N MET A 133 -16.41 12.26 -19.10
CA MET A 133 -15.02 12.62 -19.40
C MET A 133 -14.11 11.39 -19.48
N LYS A 134 -14.50 10.27 -18.85
CA LYS A 134 -13.68 9.05 -18.64
C LYS A 134 -12.43 9.32 -17.79
N LEU A 135 -12.58 10.17 -16.77
CA LEU A 135 -11.52 10.62 -15.87
C LEU A 135 -12.08 10.76 -14.44
N CYS A 136 -11.20 10.88 -13.45
CA CYS A 136 -11.60 11.35 -12.13
C CYS A 136 -11.81 12.87 -12.16
N ASN A 137 -12.98 13.35 -11.74
CA ASN A 137 -13.35 14.76 -11.64
C ASN A 137 -13.70 15.10 -10.18
N HIS A 138 -13.68 16.37 -9.81
CA HIS A 138 -14.03 16.82 -8.47
C HIS A 138 -15.47 16.42 -8.14
N LYS A 139 -15.70 15.85 -6.95
CA LYS A 139 -17.03 15.31 -6.56
C LYS A 139 -18.15 16.35 -6.62
N ALA A 140 -17.85 17.61 -6.34
CA ALA A 140 -18.84 18.69 -6.42
C ALA A 140 -19.44 18.88 -7.83
N ASN A 141 -18.77 18.38 -8.88
CA ASN A 141 -19.25 18.43 -10.26
C ASN A 141 -20.03 17.16 -10.67
N LEU A 142 -20.15 16.17 -9.77
CA LEU A 142 -20.70 14.84 -10.07
C LEU A 142 -21.99 14.60 -9.29
N SER A 143 -23.09 14.43 -10.02
CA SER A 143 -24.40 14.11 -9.43
C SER A 143 -24.47 12.69 -8.86
N ASN A 144 -23.62 11.77 -9.34
CA ASN A 144 -23.53 10.39 -8.85
C ASN A 144 -22.58 10.24 -7.64
N CYS A 145 -22.05 11.35 -7.12
CA CYS A 145 -21.01 11.38 -6.10
C CYS A 145 -21.25 12.55 -5.14
N SER A 146 -22.42 12.55 -4.51
CA SER A 146 -22.93 13.59 -3.58
C SER A 146 -23.00 13.08 -2.16
#